data_AF-A0AAX0VQL0-F1
#
_entry.id   AF-A0AAX0VQL0-F1
#
_cell.length_a   1.000
_cell.length_b   1.000
_cell.length_c   1.000
_cell.angle_alpha   90.00
_cell.angle_beta   90.00
_cell.angle_gamma   90.00
#
_symmetry.space_group_name_H-M   'P 1'
#
loop_
_entity.id
_entity.type
_entity.pdbx_description
1 polymer ?
#
loop_
_entity_poly.entity_id
_entity_poly.type
_entity_poly.pdbx_seq_one_letter_code
_entity_poly.pdbx_strand_id
1 'polypeptide(L)'
;MSRYQAHTCMSFGHQSGFSMSLHIVHFSGAINANACFNVQSCCFQALNAGATRIRLHISSDGGSTGYGFALFNFLRSLPVPVDTHNLGNVGSMANIMFLAGEQRTAARHSRFLLHPLHYNYNAGMVDHSRLLEHGRILDDDLDRYVDIFMERTQGAATPFDIRNCLNGSAEIVNPAGAAAAGLIFEIADVSVPTDAFKWWATA
;
A
#
# COMPACT_ATOMS: atom_id res chain seq x y z
N MET A 1 60.73 -32.70 -29.16
CA MET A 1 59.38 -32.41 -29.70
C MET A 1 58.42 -33.37 -29.01
N SER A 2 57.33 -33.03 -28.33
CA SER A 2 56.55 -31.80 -28.24
C SER A 2 55.57 -31.95 -27.05
N ARG A 3 55.67 -30.99 -26.12
CA ARG A 3 54.59 -30.27 -25.42
C ARG A 3 53.71 -30.97 -24.36
N TYR A 4 53.90 -30.43 -23.15
CA TYR A 4 52.98 -30.29 -22.02
C TYR A 4 51.54 -29.97 -22.44
N GLN A 5 50.57 -30.70 -21.88
CA GLN A 5 49.18 -30.25 -21.76
C GLN A 5 48.98 -29.64 -20.37
N ALA A 6 48.80 -28.32 -20.34
CA ALA A 6 48.34 -27.59 -19.17
C ALA A 6 46.82 -27.74 -19.07
N HIS A 7 46.34 -28.32 -17.98
CA HIS A 7 44.93 -28.27 -17.60
C HIS A 7 44.63 -26.89 -17.03
N THR A 8 44.01 -26.04 -17.84
CA THR A 8 43.49 -24.75 -17.41
C THR A 8 42.26 -24.99 -16.55
N CYS A 9 42.41 -24.82 -15.23
CA CYS A 9 41.30 -24.69 -14.30
C CYS A 9 40.55 -23.40 -14.66
N MET A 10 39.40 -23.52 -15.34
CA MET A 10 38.49 -22.40 -15.51
C MET A 10 37.86 -22.12 -14.15
N SER A 11 38.29 -21.03 -13.51
CA SER A 11 37.61 -20.49 -12.34
C SER A 11 36.19 -20.12 -12.76
N PHE A 12 35.21 -20.87 -12.25
CA PHE A 12 33.80 -20.50 -12.35
C PHE A 12 33.63 -19.10 -11.76
N GLY A 13 33.16 -18.19 -12.61
CA GLY A 13 32.80 -16.83 -12.22
C GLY A 13 31.83 -16.87 -11.05
N HIS A 14 32.14 -16.07 -10.05
CA HIS A 14 31.29 -15.75 -8.92
C HIS A 14 29.90 -15.39 -9.45
N GLN A 15 28.88 -16.21 -9.16
CA GLN A 15 27.50 -15.76 -9.31
C GLN A 15 27.33 -14.60 -8.33
N SER A 16 27.34 -13.38 -8.84
CA SER A 16 26.93 -12.20 -8.09
C SER A 16 25.48 -12.43 -7.68
N GLY A 17 25.27 -12.89 -6.44
CA GLY A 17 23.95 -12.93 -5.84
C GLY A 17 23.32 -11.55 -6.00
N PHE A 18 22.08 -11.49 -6.47
CA PHE A 18 21.32 -10.24 -6.54
C PHE A 18 21.37 -9.60 -5.15
N SER A 19 22.12 -8.52 -4.99
CA SER A 19 22.16 -7.78 -3.74
C SER A 19 20.80 -7.14 -3.57
N MET A 20 20.11 -7.45 -2.47
CA MET A 20 18.84 -6.81 -2.13
C MET A 20 19.08 -5.29 -2.04
N SER A 21 18.41 -4.54 -2.92
CA SER A 21 18.34 -3.08 -2.87
C SER A 21 16.93 -2.68 -2.41
N LEU A 22 16.83 -2.25 -1.15
CA LEU A 22 15.60 -1.77 -0.54
C LEU A 22 15.47 -0.26 -0.76
N HIS A 23 14.33 0.16 -1.32
CA HIS A 23 13.98 1.57 -1.48
C HIS A 23 12.77 1.89 -0.62
N ILE A 24 12.85 2.97 0.17
CA ILE A 24 11.78 3.41 1.05
C ILE A 24 11.14 4.65 0.44
N VAL A 25 9.83 4.58 0.16
CA VAL A 25 9.02 5.72 -0.24
C VAL A 25 8.24 6.19 0.97
N HIS A 26 8.41 7.46 1.35
CA HIS A 26 7.66 8.09 2.43
C HIS A 26 6.48 8.85 1.84
N PHE A 27 5.27 8.51 2.29
CA PHE A 27 4.05 9.22 1.96
C PHE A 27 3.34 9.69 3.23
N SER A 28 3.14 11.00 3.34
CA SER A 28 2.39 11.62 4.42
C SER A 28 1.47 12.70 3.88
N GLY A 29 0.18 12.63 4.21
CA GLY A 29 -0.82 13.60 3.76
C GLY A 29 -2.06 12.97 3.15
N ALA A 30 -2.92 13.81 2.57
CA ALA A 30 -4.19 13.37 2.00
C ALA A 30 -4.01 12.67 0.65
N ILE A 31 -4.84 11.67 0.37
CA ILE A 31 -4.92 11.03 -0.95
C ILE A 31 -5.66 11.97 -1.91
N ASN A 32 -4.95 12.47 -2.91
CA ASN A 32 -5.46 13.32 -3.96
C ASN A 32 -4.68 13.06 -5.28
N ALA A 33 -4.95 13.82 -6.33
CA ALA A 33 -4.29 13.67 -7.63
C ALA A 33 -2.76 13.85 -7.56
N ASN A 34 -2.30 14.85 -6.80
CA ASN A 34 -0.88 15.16 -6.65
C ASN A 34 -0.15 14.06 -5.86
N ALA A 35 -0.73 13.62 -4.73
CA ALA A 35 -0.24 12.47 -3.97
C ALA A 35 -0.14 11.21 -4.85
N CYS A 36 -1.17 10.94 -5.67
CA CYS A 36 -1.15 9.80 -6.60
C CYS A 36 0.04 9.89 -7.57
N PHE A 37 0.21 11.03 -8.22
CA PHE A 37 1.32 11.28 -9.14
C PHE A 37 2.69 11.16 -8.46
N ASN A 38 2.84 11.72 -7.25
CA ASN A 38 4.11 11.74 -6.54
C ASN A 38 4.51 10.36 -6.02
N VAL A 39 3.57 9.56 -5.49
CA VAL A 39 3.83 8.17 -5.10
C VAL A 39 4.25 7.35 -6.32
N GLN A 40 3.55 7.50 -7.45
CA GLN A 40 3.91 6.82 -8.70
C GLN A 40 5.31 7.20 -9.18
N SER A 41 5.61 8.50 -9.19
CA SER A 41 6.91 9.04 -9.60
C SER A 41 8.05 8.51 -8.72
N CYS A 42 7.89 8.52 -7.40
CA CYS A 42 8.90 7.98 -6.48
C CYS A 42 9.11 6.47 -6.66
N CYS A 43 8.05 5.69 -6.90
CA CYS A 43 8.20 4.26 -7.18
C CYS A 43 8.94 4.01 -8.49
N PHE A 44 8.66 4.76 -9.56
CA PHE A 44 9.41 4.63 -10.81
C PHE A 44 10.87 5.07 -10.67
N GLN A 45 11.15 6.14 -9.92
CA GLN A 45 12.52 6.54 -9.63
C GLN A 45 13.26 5.46 -8.83
N ALA A 46 12.60 4.84 -7.85
CA ALA A 46 13.16 3.71 -7.12
C ALA A 46 13.50 2.54 -8.03
N LEU A 47 12.59 2.15 -8.92
CA LEU A 47 12.82 1.09 -9.91
C LEU A 47 13.99 1.42 -10.85
N ASN A 48 14.03 2.64 -11.39
CA ASN A 48 15.13 3.09 -12.25
C ASN A 48 16.48 3.14 -11.52
N ALA A 49 16.46 3.33 -10.21
CA ALA A 49 17.64 3.28 -9.35
C ALA A 49 17.99 1.85 -8.86
N GLY A 50 17.35 0.82 -9.41
CA GLY A 50 17.68 -0.58 -9.15
C GLY A 50 17.00 -1.17 -7.92
N ALA A 51 15.86 -0.63 -7.48
CA ALA A 51 15.08 -1.24 -6.41
C ALA A 51 14.73 -2.69 -6.73
N THR A 52 15.04 -3.58 -5.79
CA THR A 52 14.58 -4.99 -5.81
C THR A 52 13.38 -5.22 -4.89
N ARG A 53 13.11 -4.24 -4.00
CA ARG A 53 11.97 -4.19 -3.09
C ARG A 53 11.67 -2.75 -2.74
N ILE A 54 10.39 -2.40 -2.66
CA ILE A 54 9.93 -1.08 -2.23
C ILE A 54 9.21 -1.23 -0.90
N ARG A 55 9.50 -0.37 0.07
CA ARG A 55 8.69 -0.23 1.29
C ARG A 55 8.06 1.15 1.33
N LEU A 56 6.75 1.19 1.44
CA LEU A 56 5.96 2.40 1.51
C LEU A 56 5.61 2.71 2.97
N HIS A 57 6.20 3.76 3.50
CA HIS A 57 5.86 4.30 4.81
C HIS A 57 4.67 5.25 4.65
N ILE A 58 3.58 4.98 5.36
CA ILE A 58 2.31 5.69 5.21
C ILE A 58 1.93 6.38 6.52
N SER A 59 1.59 7.66 6.42
CA SER A 59 0.87 8.41 7.45
C SER A 59 -0.22 9.28 6.77
N SER A 60 -1.42 8.74 6.64
CA SER A 60 -2.52 9.37 5.89
C SER A 60 -3.86 9.04 6.53
N ASP A 61 -4.70 10.07 6.74
CA ASP A 61 -6.10 9.87 7.15
C ASP A 61 -7.03 9.55 5.95
N GLY A 62 -6.47 9.39 4.75
CA GLY A 62 -7.18 9.06 3.53
C GLY A 62 -7.43 10.25 2.61
N GLY A 63 -8.52 10.20 1.84
CA GLY A 63 -8.83 11.20 0.82
C GLY A 63 -9.72 10.63 -0.28
N SER A 64 -9.41 10.94 -1.53
CA SER A 64 -10.22 10.52 -2.69
C SER A 64 -10.32 9.00 -2.84
N THR A 65 -11.54 8.49 -2.93
CA THR A 65 -11.87 7.09 -3.24
C THR A 65 -11.22 6.61 -4.54
N GLY A 66 -11.42 7.34 -5.63
CA GLY A 66 -10.85 7.00 -6.93
C GLY A 66 -9.33 6.87 -6.91
N TYR A 67 -8.63 7.86 -6.32
CA TYR A 67 -7.17 7.81 -6.24
C TYR A 67 -6.65 6.75 -5.24
N GLY A 68 -7.41 6.43 -4.18
CA GLY A 68 -7.07 5.33 -3.28
C GLY A 68 -7.05 3.98 -3.99
N PHE A 69 -8.07 3.70 -4.80
CA PHE A 69 -8.11 2.50 -5.64
C PHE A 69 -7.03 2.50 -6.73
N ALA A 70 -6.78 3.65 -7.37
CA ALA A 70 -5.72 3.77 -8.36
C ALA A 70 -4.34 3.45 -7.77
N LEU A 71 -4.05 3.95 -6.57
CA LEU A 71 -2.81 3.66 -5.85
C LEU A 71 -2.70 2.18 -5.44
N PHE A 72 -3.78 1.56 -4.98
CA PHE A 72 -3.78 0.12 -4.68
C PHE A 72 -3.40 -0.71 -5.91
N ASN A 73 -4.07 -0.48 -7.04
CA ASN A 73 -3.80 -1.22 -8.28
C ASN A 73 -2.38 -0.95 -8.82
N PHE A 74 -1.95 0.31 -8.77
CA PHE A 74 -0.61 0.70 -9.20
C PHE A 74 0.48 -0.01 -8.38
N LEU A 75 0.40 0.04 -7.05
CA LEU A 75 1.40 -0.59 -6.18
C LEU A 75 1.48 -2.10 -6.41
N ARG A 76 0.33 -2.76 -6.62
CA ARG A 76 0.29 -4.19 -6.97
C ARG A 76 0.79 -4.52 -8.39
N SER A 77 0.86 -3.53 -9.28
CA SER A 77 1.36 -3.71 -10.65
C SER A 77 2.88 -3.60 -10.76
N LEU A 78 3.57 -3.16 -9.70
CA LEU A 78 5.02 -2.99 -9.73
C LEU A 78 5.71 -4.35 -9.90
N PRO A 79 6.82 -4.41 -10.67
CA PRO A 79 7.52 -5.66 -10.96
C PRO A 79 8.37 -6.17 -9.78
N VAL A 80 8.33 -5.49 -8.64
CA VAL A 80 9.06 -5.84 -7.42
C VAL A 80 8.11 -5.85 -6.23
N PRO A 81 8.39 -6.67 -5.20
CA PRO A 81 7.58 -6.69 -3.99
C PRO A 81 7.45 -5.31 -3.35
N VAL A 82 6.23 -4.99 -2.92
CA VAL A 82 5.91 -3.77 -2.18
C VAL A 82 5.49 -4.12 -0.77
N ASP A 83 6.16 -3.55 0.22
CA ASP A 83 5.76 -3.59 1.62
C ASP A 83 5.07 -2.28 2.03
N THR A 84 4.18 -2.34 3.01
CA THR A 84 3.59 -1.15 3.61
C THR A 84 3.83 -1.12 5.11
N HIS A 85 4.06 0.09 5.63
CA HIS A 85 4.30 0.33 7.04
C HIS A 85 3.50 1.54 7.52
N ASN A 86 2.66 1.34 8.54
CA ASN A 86 1.90 2.42 9.16
C ASN A 86 2.80 3.15 10.18
N LEU A 87 3.21 4.38 9.85
CA LEU A 87 4.06 5.20 10.71
C LEU A 87 3.31 5.89 11.85
N GLY A 88 2.00 6.10 11.72
CA GLY A 88 1.22 6.84 12.69
C GLY A 88 -0.28 6.66 12.47
N ASN A 89 -0.77 7.07 11.32
CA ASN A 89 -2.19 7.01 10.99
C ASN A 89 -2.41 6.41 9.60
N VAL A 90 -3.31 5.44 9.49
CA VAL A 90 -3.84 4.96 8.20
C VAL A 90 -5.36 4.95 8.30
N GLY A 91 -6.02 5.91 7.65
CA GLY A 91 -7.47 6.10 7.72
C GLY A 91 -8.16 6.00 6.37
N SER A 92 -9.44 5.65 6.38
CA SER A 92 -10.32 5.75 5.20
C SER A 92 -9.73 5.01 3.99
N MET A 93 -9.59 5.69 2.84
CA MET A 93 -8.99 5.17 1.61
C MET A 93 -7.48 4.90 1.69
N ALA A 94 -6.78 5.39 2.71
CA ALA A 94 -5.39 5.01 2.95
C ALA A 94 -5.28 3.54 3.39
N ASN A 95 -6.33 2.95 3.99
CA ASN A 95 -6.35 1.51 4.26
C ASN A 95 -6.28 0.68 2.97
N ILE A 96 -7.01 1.08 1.93
CA ILE A 96 -6.99 0.40 0.63
C ILE A 96 -5.60 0.49 0.02
N MET A 97 -4.99 1.67 -0.02
CA MET A 97 -3.59 1.83 -0.43
C MET A 97 -2.62 0.97 0.40
N PHE A 98 -2.80 0.95 1.73
CA PHE A 98 -1.98 0.18 2.66
C PHE A 98 -2.08 -1.34 2.42
N LEU A 99 -3.27 -1.84 2.06
CA LEU A 99 -3.53 -3.25 1.80
C LEU A 99 -2.88 -3.77 0.49
N ALA A 100 -2.33 -2.88 -0.35
CA ALA A 100 -1.54 -3.26 -1.51
C ALA A 100 -0.24 -3.99 -1.12
N GLY A 101 0.25 -3.78 0.11
CA GLY A 101 1.48 -4.40 0.59
C GLY A 101 1.41 -5.93 0.65
N GLU A 102 2.53 -6.58 0.29
CA GLU A 102 2.81 -8.00 0.46
C GLU A 102 3.24 -8.33 1.88
N GLN A 103 4.03 -7.46 2.52
CA GLN A 103 4.24 -7.45 3.97
C GLN A 103 3.71 -6.14 4.52
N ARG A 104 2.90 -6.25 5.58
CA ARG A 104 2.19 -5.12 6.18
C ARG A 104 2.53 -5.05 7.67
N THR A 105 3.09 -3.93 8.09
CA THR A 105 3.52 -3.72 9.48
C THR A 105 3.01 -2.39 10.01
N ALA A 106 2.99 -2.23 11.32
CA ALA A 106 2.58 -0.98 11.95
C ALA A 106 3.44 -0.66 13.17
N ALA A 107 3.77 0.62 13.34
CA ALA A 107 4.45 1.11 14.54
C ALA A 107 3.57 0.90 15.78
N ARG A 108 4.19 0.66 16.94
CA ARG A 108 3.49 0.42 18.22
C ARG A 108 2.49 1.53 18.58
N HIS A 109 2.80 2.77 18.24
CA HIS A 109 1.98 3.95 18.54
C HIS A 109 1.20 4.47 17.34
N SER A 110 0.91 3.61 16.37
CA SER A 110 0.05 3.92 15.23
C SER A 110 -1.40 3.47 15.45
N ARG A 111 -2.31 3.87 14.55
CA ARG A 111 -3.68 3.36 14.49
C ARG A 111 -4.19 3.28 13.06
N PHE A 112 -5.25 2.50 12.89
CA PHE A 112 -6.09 2.48 11.72
C PHE A 112 -7.45 3.10 12.04
N LEU A 113 -8.03 3.81 11.07
CA LEU A 113 -9.39 4.33 11.15
C LEU A 113 -10.21 3.79 9.98
N LEU A 114 -11.26 3.04 10.30
CA LEU A 114 -12.26 2.55 9.36
C LEU A 114 -13.56 3.29 9.65
N HIS A 115 -14.19 3.88 8.66
CA HIS A 115 -15.37 4.73 8.85
C HIS A 115 -16.23 4.75 7.59
N PRO A 116 -17.48 5.28 7.65
CA PRO A 116 -18.34 5.36 6.49
C PRO A 116 -17.73 6.10 5.31
N LEU A 117 -17.94 5.62 4.08
CA LEU A 117 -17.43 6.31 2.90
C LEU A 117 -18.07 7.70 2.80
N HIS A 118 -17.24 8.74 2.86
CA HIS A 118 -17.71 10.09 2.67
C HIS A 118 -17.83 10.39 1.17
N TYR A 119 -19.00 10.89 0.78
CA TYR A 119 -19.28 11.28 -0.58
C TYR A 119 -19.72 12.73 -0.64
N ASN A 120 -19.03 13.51 -1.48
CA ASN A 120 -19.41 14.89 -1.75
C ASN A 120 -20.26 14.93 -3.01
N TYR A 121 -21.56 15.18 -2.84
CA TYR A 121 -22.49 15.38 -3.95
C TYR A 121 -22.81 16.86 -4.14
N ASN A 122 -22.06 17.53 -5.01
CA ASN A 122 -22.28 18.94 -5.37
C ASN A 122 -22.63 19.06 -6.86
N ALA A 123 -23.87 18.73 -7.21
CA ALA A 123 -24.29 18.57 -8.61
C ALA A 123 -25.27 19.65 -9.11
N GLY A 124 -25.72 20.57 -8.26
CA GLY A 124 -26.77 21.53 -8.63
C GLY A 124 -28.08 20.83 -8.98
N MET A 125 -28.78 21.31 -10.01
CA MET A 125 -30.02 20.69 -10.49
C MET A 125 -29.69 19.43 -11.30
N VAL A 126 -30.29 18.30 -10.91
CA VAL A 126 -30.05 16.99 -11.50
C VAL A 126 -31.35 16.31 -11.88
N ASP A 127 -31.32 15.49 -12.93
CA ASP A 127 -32.44 14.62 -13.28
C ASP A 127 -32.40 13.30 -12.48
N HIS A 128 -33.49 12.53 -12.58
CA HIS A 128 -33.61 11.24 -11.93
C HIS A 128 -32.50 10.24 -12.32
N SER A 129 -32.09 10.23 -13.58
CA SER A 129 -31.07 9.31 -14.08
C SER A 129 -29.71 9.59 -13.44
N ARG A 130 -29.37 10.87 -13.28
CA ARG A 130 -28.12 11.30 -12.64
C ARG A 130 -28.06 10.93 -11.16
N LEU A 131 -29.18 11.02 -10.45
CA LEU A 131 -29.28 10.56 -9.05
C LEU A 131 -29.08 9.04 -8.94
N LEU A 132 -29.74 8.26 -9.80
CA LEU A 132 -29.57 6.80 -9.81
C LEU A 132 -28.16 6.36 -10.17
N GLU A 133 -27.52 7.03 -11.14
CA GLU A 133 -26.13 6.79 -11.51
C GLU A 133 -25.20 6.98 -10.31
N HIS A 134 -25.38 8.07 -9.55
CA HIS A 134 -24.54 8.37 -8.38
C HIS A 134 -24.76 7.41 -7.24
N GLY A 135 -26.00 6.99 -6.99
CA GLY A 135 -26.30 5.90 -6.04
C GLY A 135 -25.55 4.61 -6.41
N ARG A 136 -25.57 4.21 -7.68
CA ARG A 136 -24.85 3.01 -8.15
C ARG A 136 -23.34 3.13 -8.00
N ILE A 137 -22.76 4.32 -8.21
CA ILE A 137 -21.32 4.55 -8.00
C ILE A 137 -20.96 4.37 -6.51
N LEU A 138 -21.81 4.84 -5.60
CA LEU A 138 -21.60 4.65 -4.16
C LEU A 138 -21.63 3.19 -3.75
N ASP A 139 -22.63 2.45 -4.25
CA ASP A 139 -22.75 1.02 -4.00
C ASP A 139 -21.53 0.27 -4.56
N ASP A 140 -21.09 0.57 -5.79
CA ASP A 140 -19.91 -0.04 -6.42
C ASP A 140 -18.61 0.27 -5.68
N ASP A 141 -18.39 1.53 -5.27
CA ASP A 141 -17.21 1.93 -4.50
C ASP A 141 -17.17 1.21 -3.13
N LEU A 142 -18.32 1.02 -2.48
CA LEU A 142 -18.43 0.27 -1.25
C LEU A 142 -18.10 -1.21 -1.47
N ASP A 143 -18.71 -1.84 -2.47
CA ASP A 143 -18.50 -3.25 -2.78
C ASP A 143 -17.02 -3.52 -3.12
N ARG A 144 -16.41 -2.66 -3.94
CA ARG A 144 -14.97 -2.75 -4.25
C ARG A 144 -14.07 -2.60 -3.02
N TYR A 145 -14.42 -1.70 -2.09
CA TYR A 145 -13.66 -1.57 -0.85
C TYR A 145 -13.75 -2.86 -0.05
N VAL A 146 -14.97 -3.39 0.13
CA VAL A 146 -15.22 -4.63 0.87
C VAL A 146 -14.44 -5.78 0.23
N ASP A 147 -14.51 -5.93 -1.10
CA ASP A 147 -13.84 -7.00 -1.83
C ASP A 147 -12.32 -6.97 -1.62
N ILE A 148 -11.70 -5.80 -1.79
CA ILE A 148 -10.26 -5.64 -1.54
C ILE A 148 -9.93 -5.92 -0.08
N PHE A 149 -10.70 -5.39 0.87
CA PHE A 149 -10.44 -5.61 2.29
C PHE A 149 -10.47 -7.10 2.61
N MET A 150 -11.53 -7.79 2.22
CA MET A 150 -11.73 -9.22 2.48
C MET A 150 -10.68 -10.09 1.78
N GLU A 151 -10.31 -9.79 0.53
CA GLU A 151 -9.21 -10.47 -0.18
C GLU A 151 -7.90 -10.32 0.61
N ARG A 152 -7.58 -9.08 1.02
CA ARG A 152 -6.26 -8.77 1.57
C ARG A 152 -6.13 -9.13 3.04
N THR A 153 -7.23 -9.30 3.78
CA THR A 153 -7.24 -9.75 5.18
C THR A 153 -7.71 -11.20 5.35
N GLN A 154 -7.69 -12.01 4.29
CA GLN A 154 -8.04 -13.42 4.36
C GLN A 154 -7.20 -14.16 5.42
N GLY A 155 -7.85 -15.02 6.22
CA GLY A 155 -7.19 -15.77 7.29
C GLY A 155 -7.03 -15.01 8.61
N ALA A 156 -7.62 -13.81 8.73
CA ALA A 156 -7.70 -13.08 9.99
C ALA A 156 -8.26 -13.95 11.13
N ALA A 157 -7.63 -13.88 12.31
CA ALA A 157 -8.11 -14.57 13.51
C ALA A 157 -9.43 -13.97 14.01
N THR A 158 -9.62 -12.67 13.80
CA THR A 158 -10.86 -11.95 14.10
C THR A 158 -11.24 -11.13 12.88
N PRO A 159 -11.98 -11.72 11.92
CA PRO A 159 -12.42 -11.02 10.73
C PRO A 159 -13.19 -9.76 11.09
N PHE A 160 -12.89 -8.68 10.39
CA PHE A 160 -13.52 -7.38 10.59
C PHE A 160 -14.79 -7.27 9.76
N ASP A 161 -15.91 -6.83 10.34
CA ASP A 161 -17.12 -6.52 9.56
C ASP A 161 -16.98 -5.15 8.90
N ILE A 162 -16.15 -5.12 7.86
CA ILE A 162 -15.84 -3.89 7.15
C ILE A 162 -17.09 -3.28 6.50
N ARG A 163 -18.04 -4.08 6.02
CA ARG A 163 -19.27 -3.58 5.41
C ARG A 163 -20.10 -2.79 6.40
N ASN A 164 -20.24 -3.27 7.64
CA ASN A 164 -20.94 -2.52 8.68
C ASN A 164 -20.22 -1.20 9.05
N CYS A 165 -18.89 -1.19 9.06
CA CYS A 165 -18.12 0.03 9.33
C CYS A 165 -18.28 1.08 8.22
N LEU A 166 -18.31 0.64 6.96
CA LEU A 166 -18.47 1.53 5.80
C LEU A 166 -19.90 2.09 5.64
N ASN A 167 -20.90 1.45 6.26
CA ASN A 167 -22.32 1.87 6.22
C ASN A 167 -22.85 2.41 7.55
N GLY A 168 -22.05 2.40 8.61
CA GLY A 168 -22.54 2.58 9.97
C GLY A 168 -21.60 3.40 10.84
N SER A 169 -20.95 2.73 11.79
CA SER A 169 -20.13 3.38 12.81
C SER A 169 -18.65 3.30 12.48
N ALA A 170 -17.92 4.38 12.77
CA ALA A 170 -16.48 4.39 12.67
C ALA A 170 -15.84 3.51 13.75
N GLU A 171 -14.75 2.84 13.39
CA GLU A 171 -13.93 2.03 14.28
C GLU A 171 -12.46 2.47 14.23
N ILE A 172 -11.89 2.64 15.42
CA ILE A 172 -10.46 2.91 15.60
C ILE A 172 -9.78 1.61 16.01
N VAL A 173 -8.86 1.13 15.19
CA VAL A 173 -8.17 -0.14 15.39
C VAL A 173 -6.71 0.13 15.76
N ASN A 174 -6.31 -0.30 16.95
CA ASN A 174 -4.91 -0.24 17.37
C ASN A 174 -4.06 -1.35 16.69
N PRO A 175 -2.72 -1.35 16.80
CA PRO A 175 -1.89 -2.32 16.09
C PRO A 175 -2.17 -3.78 16.46
N ALA A 176 -2.53 -4.07 17.72
CA ALA A 176 -2.87 -5.43 18.14
C ALA A 176 -4.19 -5.92 17.52
N GLY A 177 -5.22 -5.06 17.50
CA GLY A 177 -6.47 -5.34 16.81
C GLY A 177 -6.27 -5.46 15.30
N ALA A 178 -5.39 -4.65 14.72
CA ALA A 178 -5.07 -4.71 13.30
C ALA A 178 -4.40 -6.04 12.91
N ALA A 179 -3.53 -6.57 13.79
CA ALA A 179 -2.95 -7.89 13.58
C ALA A 179 -4.01 -8.99 13.65
N ALA A 180 -4.90 -8.96 14.65
CA ALA A 180 -6.00 -9.91 14.77
C ALA A 180 -6.96 -9.86 13.56
N ALA A 181 -7.20 -8.67 13.02
CA ALA A 181 -8.03 -8.42 11.85
C ALA A 181 -7.33 -8.70 10.50
N GLY A 182 -6.05 -9.13 10.50
CA GLY A 182 -5.31 -9.41 9.28
C GLY A 182 -4.87 -8.18 8.47
N LEU A 183 -5.08 -6.96 9.00
CA LEU A 183 -4.59 -5.72 8.39
C LEU A 183 -3.07 -5.70 8.34
N ILE A 184 -2.41 -6.17 9.41
CA ILE A 184 -0.95 -6.28 9.50
C ILE A 184 -0.54 -7.69 9.90
N PHE A 185 0.70 -8.04 9.59
CA PHE A 185 1.31 -9.30 10.04
C PHE A 185 2.10 -9.12 11.33
N GLU A 186 2.67 -7.94 11.54
CA GLU A 186 3.53 -7.68 12.70
C GLU A 186 3.44 -6.21 13.17
N ILE A 187 3.52 -6.04 14.49
CA ILE A 187 3.78 -4.75 15.12
C ILE A 187 5.29 -4.59 15.20
N ALA A 188 5.84 -3.70 14.39
CA ALA A 188 7.28 -3.49 14.30
C ALA A 188 7.59 -2.00 14.42
N ASP A 189 8.66 -1.64 15.12
CA ASP A 189 9.13 -0.26 15.12
C ASP A 189 9.66 0.13 13.74
N VAL A 190 9.55 1.41 13.40
CA VAL A 190 10.05 1.91 12.11
C VAL A 190 11.56 1.68 12.03
N SER A 191 11.97 0.94 11.00
CA SER A 191 13.38 0.74 10.69
C SER A 191 13.70 1.37 9.34
N VAL A 192 14.72 2.23 9.33
CA VAL A 192 15.27 2.86 8.13
C VAL A 192 16.74 2.42 8.03
N PRO A 193 17.02 1.32 7.31
CA PRO A 193 18.40 0.88 7.11
C PRO A 193 19.26 1.98 6.49
N THR A 194 20.53 2.04 6.89
CA THR A 194 21.47 3.08 6.43
C THR A 194 21.74 3.01 4.94
N ASP A 195 21.72 1.81 4.38
CA ASP A 195 21.93 1.48 2.98
C ASP A 195 20.67 1.62 2.10
N ALA A 196 19.47 1.76 2.71
CA ALA A 196 18.24 1.93 1.95
C ALA A 196 18.16 3.32 1.29
N PHE A 197 17.80 3.35 0.00
CA PHE A 197 17.48 4.60 -0.70
C PHE A 197 16.14 5.16 -0.20
N LYS A 198 16.00 6.49 -0.17
CA LYS A 198 14.86 7.17 0.46
C LYS A 198 14.25 8.18 -0.52
N TRP A 199 12.94 8.12 -0.67
CA TRP A 199 12.16 8.95 -1.59
C TRP A 199 11.01 9.59 -0.83
N TRP A 200 10.68 10.85 -1.13
CA TRP A 200 9.59 11.58 -0.48
C TRP A 200 8.49 11.90 -1.49
N ALA A 201 7.37 11.20 -1.37
CA ALA A 201 6.16 11.53 -2.11
C ALA A 201 5.42 12.64 -1.34
N THR A 202 5.59 13.88 -1.76
CA THR A 202 4.87 15.02 -1.18
C THR A 202 3.40 14.98 -1.60
N ALA A 203 2.50 15.37 -0.69
CA ALA A 203 1.08 15.55 -1.01
C ALA A 203 0.83 16.86 -1.80
#